data_AF-A0A6P2EEI6-F1
#
_entry.id   AF-A0A6P2EEI6-F1
#
_cell.length_a   1.000
_cell.length_b   1.000
_cell.length_c   1.000
_cell.angle_alpha   90.00
_cell.angle_beta   90.00
_cell.angle_gamma   90.00
#
_symmetry.space_group_name_H-M   'P 1'
#
loop_
_entity.id
_entity.type
_entity.pdbx_description
1 polymer ?
#
loop_
_entity_poly.entity_id
_entity_poly.type
_entity_poly.pdbx_seq_one_letter_code
_entity_poly.pdbx_strand_id
1 'polypeptide(L)'
;MPDPNTSRFVDLSSRSARGALPLRAKPYWHIHSPRTHLGYYKGSRGAAWYGRVFVGEGKYRQIKLGPSHDDGPDGLTFETAVESLLRWADGEQGGQAALGGRAAPRPSPVDAARHARRASQLQPNRLDAISQAWAQERPDVDFWLPGFFLRIEFAHHLHDRRVQEVAKQAGTTVGDLHVLLALRRNGADSAMRPTDLYRELLVTSGAITKRLDSLREQKLIQRAAASDDRRSELVKLTKRGLAVADTAMTRIAQSLEQIVKASGLERAELRRMDESFRRLIAAM
;
A
#
# COMPACT_ATOMS: atom_id res chain seq x y z
N MET A 1 12.91 9.60 27.18
CA MET A 1 13.39 8.47 26.34
C MET A 1 12.20 7.97 25.52
N PRO A 2 12.21 8.02 24.18
CA PRO A 2 11.10 7.51 23.38
C PRO A 2 11.11 5.98 23.39
N ASP A 3 9.92 5.38 23.49
CA ASP A 3 9.68 3.93 23.52
C ASP A 3 10.23 3.23 22.25
N PRO A 4 11.08 2.20 22.37
CA PRO A 4 11.69 1.50 21.23
C PRO A 4 10.69 0.70 20.36
N ASN A 5 9.41 0.61 20.71
CA ASN A 5 8.44 -0.24 20.00
C ASN A 5 7.50 0.47 19.02
N THR A 6 7.78 1.73 18.67
CA THR A 6 6.90 2.51 17.78
C THR A 6 7.14 2.34 16.27
N SER A 7 8.02 1.44 15.80
CA SER A 7 8.51 1.51 14.40
C SER A 7 8.55 0.22 13.56
N ARG A 8 7.90 -0.89 13.89
CA ARG A 8 7.93 -2.07 13.01
C ARG A 8 6.55 -2.45 12.48
N PHE A 9 6.44 -2.52 11.15
CA PHE A 9 5.48 -3.40 10.48
C PHE A 9 5.66 -4.78 11.09
N VAL A 10 4.69 -5.20 11.90
CA VAL A 10 4.72 -6.54 12.46
C VAL A 10 4.24 -7.46 11.35
N ASP A 11 5.15 -8.29 10.85
CA ASP A 11 4.78 -9.41 10.00
C ASP A 11 3.93 -10.39 10.83
N LEU A 12 2.68 -10.53 10.43
CA LEU A 12 1.74 -11.47 11.04
C LEU A 12 1.46 -12.66 10.13
N SER A 13 2.04 -12.74 8.93
CA SER A 13 1.80 -13.84 7.99
C SER A 13 2.49 -15.13 8.45
N SER A 14 3.71 -15.01 9.00
CA SER A 14 4.47 -16.17 9.49
C SER A 14 4.11 -16.58 10.92
N ARG A 15 3.91 -17.88 11.14
CA ARG A 15 3.73 -18.48 12.48
C ARG A 15 4.95 -18.23 13.38
N SER A 16 6.16 -18.30 12.82
CA SER A 16 7.39 -18.04 13.55
C SER A 16 7.46 -16.58 14.03
N ALA A 17 7.11 -15.63 13.15
CA ALA A 17 7.05 -14.21 13.50
C ALA A 17 6.05 -13.95 14.64
N ARG A 18 4.86 -14.55 14.58
CA ARG A 18 3.85 -14.47 15.66
C ARG A 18 4.32 -15.14 16.96
N GLY A 19 5.03 -16.25 16.85
CA GLY A 19 5.65 -16.97 17.96
C GLY A 19 6.64 -16.13 18.75
N ALA A 20 7.40 -15.25 18.08
CA ALA A 20 8.37 -14.35 18.71
C ALA A 20 7.75 -13.13 19.41
N LEU A 21 6.44 -12.85 19.23
CA LEU A 21 5.80 -11.68 19.81
C LEU A 21 5.66 -11.79 21.35
N PRO A 22 5.90 -10.71 22.10
CA PRO A 22 5.58 -10.66 23.53
C PRO A 22 4.09 -10.84 23.82
N LEU A 23 3.76 -11.27 25.05
CA LEU A 23 2.38 -11.26 25.53
C LEU A 23 1.92 -9.82 25.77
N ARG A 24 0.67 -9.50 25.39
CA ARG A 24 0.10 -8.18 25.70
C ARG A 24 -1.43 -8.17 25.67
N ALA A 25 -2.01 -7.14 26.29
CA ALA A 25 -3.47 -6.99 26.40
C ALA A 25 -4.18 -6.58 25.10
N LYS A 26 -3.49 -6.02 24.11
CA LYS A 26 -4.09 -5.51 22.85
C LYS A 26 -3.56 -6.25 21.61
N PRO A 27 -4.33 -6.45 20.54
CA PRO A 27 -3.84 -7.13 19.33
C PRO A 27 -2.70 -6.36 18.65
N TYR A 28 -1.69 -7.08 18.12
CA TYR A 28 -0.70 -6.61 17.14
C TYR A 28 -1.39 -6.34 15.82
N TRP A 29 -1.36 -5.09 15.33
CA TRP A 29 -2.07 -4.70 14.12
C TRP A 29 -1.15 -4.70 12.91
N HIS A 30 -1.62 -5.35 11.86
CA HIS A 30 -1.08 -5.37 10.51
C HIS A 30 -2.07 -4.67 9.57
N ILE A 31 -1.58 -3.79 8.70
CA ILE A 31 -2.43 -3.09 7.74
C ILE A 31 -2.66 -4.00 6.54
N HIS A 32 -3.91 -4.41 6.32
CA HIS A 32 -4.27 -5.22 5.16
C HIS A 32 -4.62 -4.33 3.96
N SER A 33 -5.43 -3.29 4.18
CA SER A 33 -5.74 -2.25 3.20
C SER A 33 -5.86 -0.90 3.90
N PRO A 34 -5.87 0.23 3.16
CA PRO A 34 -6.36 1.49 3.72
C PRO A 34 -7.72 1.22 4.37
N ARG A 35 -7.91 1.73 5.59
CA ARG A 35 -9.11 1.53 6.44
C ARG A 35 -9.31 0.13 7.05
N THR A 36 -8.63 -0.93 6.63
CA THR A 36 -8.90 -2.30 7.12
C THR A 36 -7.64 -2.96 7.65
N HIS A 37 -7.66 -3.33 8.94
CA HIS A 37 -6.48 -3.88 9.62
C HIS A 37 -6.77 -5.25 10.24
N LEU A 38 -5.81 -6.16 10.11
CA LEU A 38 -5.81 -7.46 10.76
C LEU A 38 -5.03 -7.38 12.08
N GLY A 39 -5.56 -7.99 13.13
CA GLY A 39 -5.02 -7.98 14.48
C GLY A 39 -4.71 -9.37 14.97
N TYR A 40 -3.51 -9.60 15.50
CA TYR A 40 -3.14 -10.82 16.20
C TYR A 40 -3.02 -10.56 17.70
N TYR A 41 -3.88 -11.18 18.50
CA TYR A 41 -3.79 -11.14 19.96
C TYR A 41 -3.01 -12.34 20.47
N LYS A 42 -2.02 -12.09 21.36
CA LYS A 42 -1.25 -13.14 22.03
C LYS A 42 -1.40 -13.00 23.54
N GLY A 43 -2.18 -13.89 24.15
CA GLY A 43 -2.39 -13.99 25.59
C GLY A 43 -1.68 -15.17 26.20
N SER A 44 -1.63 -15.22 27.54
CA SER A 44 -1.03 -16.34 28.28
C SER A 44 -1.82 -17.65 28.17
N ARG A 45 -3.09 -17.58 27.75
CA ARG A 45 -4.02 -18.72 27.62
C ARG A 45 -4.47 -18.97 26.18
N GLY A 46 -3.77 -18.39 25.21
CA GLY A 46 -4.03 -18.58 23.80
C GLY A 46 -4.06 -17.28 22.99
N ALA A 47 -4.25 -17.44 21.70
CA ALA A 47 -4.16 -16.42 20.69
C ALA A 47 -5.41 -16.39 19.80
N ALA A 48 -5.70 -15.21 19.26
CA ALA A 48 -6.89 -14.98 18.48
C ALA A 48 -6.66 -13.90 17.43
N TRP A 49 -7.44 -13.98 16.35
CA TRP A 49 -7.49 -12.99 15.30
C TRP A 49 -8.60 -11.99 15.53
N TYR A 50 -8.31 -10.73 15.23
CA TYR A 50 -9.21 -9.60 15.30
C TYR A 50 -9.18 -8.86 13.98
N GLY A 51 -10.30 -8.26 13.60
CA GLY A 51 -10.40 -7.36 12.47
C GLY A 51 -10.82 -5.98 12.93
N ARG A 52 -10.36 -4.92 12.25
CA ARG A 52 -10.89 -3.58 12.47
C ARG A 52 -11.06 -2.80 11.17
N VAL A 53 -12.17 -2.09 11.05
CA VAL A 53 -12.44 -1.16 9.95
C VAL A 53 -12.51 0.27 10.47
N PHE A 54 -11.95 1.20 9.70
CA PHE A 54 -11.94 2.62 10.03
C PHE A 54 -13.32 3.24 9.74
N VAL A 55 -13.92 3.83 10.77
CA VAL A 55 -15.28 4.40 10.74
C VAL A 55 -15.31 5.93 10.77
N GLY A 56 -14.15 6.59 10.72
CA GLY A 56 -14.04 8.06 10.81
C GLY A 56 -13.42 8.52 12.12
N GLU A 57 -12.96 9.77 12.16
CA GLU A 57 -12.46 10.45 13.37
C GLU A 57 -11.39 9.71 14.20
N GLY A 58 -10.49 8.99 13.54
CA GLY A 58 -9.46 8.19 14.24
C GLY A 58 -10.01 6.97 14.98
N LYS A 59 -11.28 6.61 14.73
CA LYS A 59 -11.98 5.49 15.37
C LYS A 59 -12.05 4.30 14.43
N TYR A 60 -12.04 3.12 15.04
CA TYR A 60 -12.23 1.86 14.35
C TYR A 60 -13.35 1.08 15.03
N ARG A 61 -14.18 0.42 14.22
CA ARG A 61 -14.99 -0.69 14.71
C ARG A 61 -14.12 -1.94 14.68
N GLN A 62 -14.23 -2.78 15.70
CA GLN A 62 -13.42 -3.99 15.83
C GLN A 62 -14.32 -5.21 16.03
N ILE A 63 -13.91 -6.34 15.47
CA ILE A 63 -14.53 -7.65 15.65
C ILE A 63 -13.48 -8.69 16.05
N LYS A 64 -13.86 -9.70 16.84
CA LYS A 64 -13.07 -10.91 17.02
C LYS A 64 -13.41 -11.89 15.90
N LEU A 65 -12.42 -12.24 15.08
CA LEU A 65 -12.61 -13.13 13.93
C LEU A 65 -12.64 -14.60 14.35
N GLY A 66 -11.79 -14.98 15.31
CA GLY A 66 -11.74 -16.36 15.79
C GLY A 66 -10.44 -16.68 16.56
N PRO A 67 -10.32 -17.89 17.13
CA PRO A 67 -9.06 -18.39 17.70
C PRO A 67 -7.98 -18.52 16.61
N SER A 68 -6.70 -18.42 16.99
CA SER A 68 -5.57 -18.67 16.08
C SER A 68 -5.28 -20.15 15.96
N HIS A 69 -4.91 -20.58 14.76
CA HIS A 69 -4.36 -21.93 14.51
C HIS A 69 -3.07 -22.20 15.32
N ASP A 70 -2.40 -21.14 15.79
CA ASP A 70 -1.13 -21.27 16.51
C ASP A 70 -1.25 -22.04 17.82
N ASP A 71 -2.44 -22.04 18.45
CA ASP A 71 -2.74 -22.73 19.71
C ASP A 71 -3.70 -23.93 19.57
N GLY A 72 -4.05 -24.31 18.34
CA GLY A 72 -4.90 -25.48 18.08
C GLY A 72 -5.32 -25.61 16.62
N PRO A 73 -5.47 -26.84 16.09
CA PRO A 73 -5.67 -27.08 14.66
C PRO A 73 -6.96 -26.48 14.10
N ASP A 74 -7.98 -26.28 14.95
CA ASP A 74 -9.28 -25.73 14.55
C ASP A 74 -9.31 -24.20 14.47
N GLY A 75 -8.20 -23.52 14.80
CA GLY A 75 -8.07 -22.08 14.71
C GLY A 75 -7.82 -21.57 13.30
N LEU A 76 -8.02 -20.26 13.11
CA LEU A 76 -7.78 -19.59 11.83
C LEU A 76 -6.27 -19.43 11.57
N THR A 77 -5.85 -19.77 10.36
CA THR A 77 -4.56 -19.38 9.79
C THR A 77 -4.56 -17.88 9.46
N PHE A 78 -3.42 -17.33 9.05
CA PHE A 78 -3.36 -15.95 8.59
C PHE A 78 -4.27 -15.72 7.38
N GLU A 79 -4.25 -16.61 6.40
CA GLU A 79 -5.00 -16.52 5.15
C GLU A 79 -6.51 -16.56 5.43
N THR A 80 -6.96 -17.53 6.24
CA THR A 80 -8.38 -17.67 6.60
C THR A 80 -8.87 -16.55 7.52
N ALA A 81 -7.98 -15.96 8.34
CA ALA A 81 -8.27 -14.75 9.09
C ALA A 81 -8.40 -13.52 8.18
N VAL A 82 -7.56 -13.37 7.16
CA VAL A 82 -7.68 -12.33 6.13
C VAL A 82 -9.00 -12.46 5.38
N GLU A 83 -9.37 -13.67 4.94
CA GLU A 83 -10.66 -13.90 4.28
C GLU A 83 -11.85 -13.51 5.17
N SER A 84 -11.80 -13.90 6.45
CA SER A 84 -12.84 -13.56 7.43
C SER A 84 -12.93 -12.05 7.65
N LEU A 85 -11.79 -11.36 7.72
CA LEU A 85 -11.70 -9.91 7.83
C LEU A 85 -12.34 -9.23 6.62
N LEU A 86 -12.03 -9.69 5.40
CA LEU A 86 -12.57 -9.11 4.17
C LEU A 86 -14.09 -9.30 4.07
N ARG A 87 -14.61 -10.50 4.37
CA ARG A 87 -16.06 -10.74 4.40
C ARG A 87 -16.80 -9.83 5.37
N TRP A 88 -16.23 -9.63 6.56
CA TRP A 88 -16.81 -8.71 7.55
C TRP A 88 -16.71 -7.25 7.10
N ALA A 89 -15.56 -6.82 6.56
CA ALA A 89 -15.36 -5.46 6.08
C ALA A 89 -16.27 -5.10 4.90
N ASP A 90 -16.54 -6.03 3.99
CA ASP A 90 -17.48 -5.83 2.86
C ASP A 90 -18.91 -5.62 3.35
N GLY A 91 -19.35 -6.36 4.38
CA GLY A 91 -20.66 -6.16 5.00
C GLY A 91 -20.80 -4.80 5.70
N GLU A 92 -19.69 -4.26 6.22
CA GLU A 92 -19.61 -2.92 6.83
C GLU A 92 -19.51 -1.79 5.78
N GLN A 93 -18.98 -2.08 4.60
CA GLN A 93 -18.78 -1.15 3.49
C GLN A 93 -19.85 -1.27 2.39
N GLY A 94 -20.89 -2.09 2.63
CA GLY A 94 -21.95 -2.45 1.69
C GLY A 94 -22.58 -1.26 0.97
N GLY A 95 -21.99 -0.96 -0.20
CA GLY A 95 -22.32 0.19 -1.03
C GLY A 95 -21.36 0.45 -2.19
N GLN A 96 -20.15 -0.15 -2.28
CA GLN A 96 -19.32 -0.01 -3.48
C GLN A 96 -18.30 -1.13 -3.74
N ALA A 97 -18.59 -1.89 -4.80
CA ALA A 97 -17.69 -2.57 -5.74
C ALA A 97 -16.88 -3.80 -5.27
N ALA A 98 -17.53 -4.97 -5.37
CA ALA A 98 -16.86 -6.25 -5.56
C ALA A 98 -16.11 -6.29 -6.92
N LEU A 99 -14.79 -6.48 -6.89
CA LEU A 99 -14.00 -6.87 -8.06
C LEU A 99 -13.71 -8.37 -8.00
N GLY A 100 -14.59 -9.14 -8.64
CA GLY A 100 -14.46 -10.58 -8.80
C GLY A 100 -13.19 -10.97 -9.57
N GLY A 101 -12.33 -11.74 -8.91
CA GLY A 101 -11.19 -12.41 -9.51
C GLY A 101 -11.65 -13.62 -10.33
N ARG A 102 -11.85 -13.41 -11.64
CA ARG A 102 -11.79 -14.50 -12.62
C ARG A 102 -10.39 -14.45 -13.24
N ALA A 103 -9.70 -15.59 -13.26
CA ALA A 103 -8.40 -15.72 -13.91
C ALA A 103 -8.48 -15.19 -15.35
N ALA A 104 -7.53 -14.33 -15.73
CA ALA A 104 -7.50 -13.79 -17.08
C ALA A 104 -7.42 -14.97 -18.10
N PRO A 105 -8.26 -14.97 -19.15
CA PRO A 105 -8.15 -15.99 -20.19
C PRO A 105 -6.74 -15.92 -20.80
N ARG A 106 -6.17 -17.08 -21.12
CA ARG A 106 -4.92 -17.14 -21.89
C ARG A 106 -5.13 -16.33 -23.19
N PRO A 107 -4.15 -15.48 -23.58
CA PRO A 107 -4.29 -14.69 -24.80
C PRO A 107 -4.56 -15.62 -25.98
N SER A 108 -5.50 -15.22 -26.85
CA SER A 108 -5.72 -15.94 -28.11
C SER A 108 -4.41 -15.99 -28.90
N PRO A 109 -4.16 -17.01 -29.73
CA PRO A 109 -3.00 -17.04 -30.64
C PRO A 109 -2.85 -15.74 -31.46
N VAL A 110 -3.97 -15.09 -31.77
CA VAL A 110 -4.01 -13.78 -32.46
C VAL A 110 -3.46 -12.65 -31.58
N ASP A 111 -3.79 -12.62 -30.29
CA ASP A 111 -3.30 -11.62 -29.33
C ASP A 111 -1.81 -11.84 -29.04
N ALA A 112 -1.39 -13.09 -28.90
CA ALA A 112 0.02 -13.45 -28.71
C ALA A 112 0.88 -13.02 -29.91
N ALA A 113 0.42 -13.27 -31.13
CA ALA A 113 1.09 -12.83 -32.35
C ALA A 113 1.13 -11.30 -32.48
N ARG A 114 0.05 -10.60 -32.08
CA ARG A 114 -0.01 -9.13 -32.06
C ARG A 114 0.98 -8.55 -31.04
N HIS A 115 1.05 -9.09 -29.82
CA HIS A 115 2.00 -8.66 -28.81
C HIS A 115 3.44 -8.94 -29.24
N ALA A 116 3.74 -10.11 -29.82
CA ALA A 116 5.07 -10.45 -30.33
C ALA A 116 5.50 -9.48 -31.45
N ARG A 117 4.61 -9.14 -32.37
CA ARG A 117 4.87 -8.11 -33.41
C ARG A 117 5.15 -6.74 -32.81
N ARG A 118 4.36 -6.28 -31.84
CA ARG A 118 4.61 -5.00 -31.15
C ARG A 118 5.92 -5.00 -30.38
N ALA A 119 6.23 -6.08 -29.65
CA ALA A 119 7.49 -6.22 -28.93
C ALA A 119 8.69 -6.20 -29.89
N SER A 120 8.60 -6.84 -31.05
CA SER A 120 9.65 -6.80 -32.08
C SER A 120 9.85 -5.43 -32.74
N GLN A 121 8.91 -4.50 -32.57
CA GLN A 121 9.00 -3.12 -33.08
C GLN A 121 9.58 -2.15 -32.05
N LEU A 122 9.78 -2.58 -30.80
CA LEU A 122 10.42 -1.75 -29.78
C LEU A 122 11.91 -1.61 -30.12
N GLN A 123 12.36 -0.38 -30.30
CA GLN A 123 13.77 -0.09 -30.50
C GLN A 123 14.55 -0.40 -29.20
N PRO A 124 15.74 -1.04 -29.30
CA PRO A 124 16.62 -1.21 -28.16
C PRO A 124 16.90 0.12 -27.46
N ASN A 125 16.85 0.10 -26.13
CA ASN A 125 17.13 1.26 -25.28
C ASN A 125 18.35 1.02 -24.39
N ARG A 126 18.71 2.02 -23.57
CA ARG A 126 19.87 1.96 -22.67
C ARG A 126 19.85 0.76 -21.72
N LEU A 127 18.69 0.28 -21.28
CA LEU A 127 18.58 -0.87 -20.39
C LEU A 127 18.87 -2.20 -21.13
N ASP A 128 18.54 -2.25 -22.42
CA ASP A 128 18.94 -3.36 -23.29
C ASP A 128 20.47 -3.38 -23.44
N ALA A 129 21.10 -2.23 -23.64
CA ALA A 129 22.57 -2.11 -23.71
C ALA A 129 23.26 -2.54 -22.40
N ILE A 130 22.71 -2.19 -21.23
CA ILE A 130 23.23 -2.68 -19.93
C ILE A 130 23.13 -4.20 -19.84
N SER A 131 22.00 -4.77 -20.25
CA SER A 131 21.80 -6.22 -20.22
C SER A 131 22.77 -6.95 -21.16
N GLN A 132 23.03 -6.38 -22.34
CA GLN A 132 23.99 -6.92 -23.32
C GLN A 132 25.43 -6.84 -22.82
N ALA A 133 25.83 -5.73 -22.19
CA ALA A 133 27.17 -5.59 -21.62
C ALA A 133 27.42 -6.67 -20.55
N TRP A 134 26.45 -6.94 -19.69
CA TRP A 134 26.57 -8.03 -18.71
C TRP A 134 26.65 -9.41 -19.35
N ALA A 135 25.90 -9.67 -20.42
CA ALA A 135 26.00 -10.94 -21.14
C ALA A 135 27.36 -11.14 -21.81
N GLN A 136 28.07 -10.05 -22.17
CA GLN A 136 29.44 -10.10 -22.69
C GLN A 136 30.47 -10.38 -21.59
N GLU A 137 30.36 -9.68 -20.45
CA GLU A 137 31.30 -9.81 -19.33
C GLU A 137 31.11 -11.11 -18.52
N ARG A 138 29.87 -11.60 -18.42
CA ARG A 138 29.48 -12.78 -17.65
C ARG A 138 28.52 -13.68 -18.44
N PRO A 139 29.01 -14.32 -19.52
CA PRO A 139 28.19 -15.20 -20.35
C PRO A 139 27.67 -16.44 -19.61
N ASP A 140 28.24 -16.76 -18.45
CA ASP A 140 27.81 -17.84 -17.56
C ASP A 140 26.54 -17.50 -16.75
N VAL A 141 26.12 -16.24 -16.74
CA VAL A 141 24.95 -15.76 -15.99
C VAL A 141 23.83 -15.36 -16.96
N ASP A 142 22.65 -15.96 -16.81
CA ASP A 142 21.44 -15.47 -17.50
C ASP A 142 21.01 -14.12 -16.92
N PHE A 143 21.40 -13.04 -17.61
CA PHE A 143 21.10 -11.68 -17.19
C PHE A 143 19.69 -11.21 -17.54
N TRP A 144 18.85 -12.07 -18.13
CA TRP A 144 17.48 -11.70 -18.45
C TRP A 144 16.67 -11.29 -17.21
N LEU A 145 16.77 -12.06 -16.12
CA LEU A 145 16.01 -11.79 -14.88
C LEU A 145 16.52 -10.54 -14.13
N PRO A 146 17.83 -10.35 -13.89
CA PRO A 146 18.35 -9.07 -13.39
C PRO A 146 17.96 -7.87 -14.28
N GLY A 147 18.00 -8.04 -15.61
CA GLY A 147 17.57 -7.01 -16.56
C GLY A 147 16.08 -6.67 -16.43
N PHE A 148 15.21 -7.65 -16.13
CA PHE A 148 13.81 -7.40 -15.82
C PHE A 148 13.63 -6.56 -14.55
N PHE A 149 14.33 -6.89 -13.46
CA PHE A 149 14.27 -6.09 -12.23
C PHE A 149 14.84 -4.68 -12.39
N LEU A 150 15.90 -4.51 -13.21
CA LEU A 150 16.42 -3.19 -13.56
C LEU A 150 15.38 -2.32 -14.27
N ARG A 151 14.52 -2.90 -15.11
CA ARG A 151 13.40 -2.18 -15.75
C ARG A 151 12.35 -1.75 -14.73
N ILE A 152 12.08 -2.56 -13.70
CA ILE A 152 11.19 -2.20 -12.59
C ILE A 152 11.76 -1.00 -11.83
N GLU A 153 13.04 -1.04 -11.46
CA GLU A 153 13.72 0.06 -10.76
C GLU A 153 13.70 1.35 -11.58
N PHE A 154 14.00 1.26 -12.88
CA PHE A 154 13.97 2.42 -13.76
C PHE A 154 12.55 3.00 -13.92
N ALA A 155 11.54 2.14 -14.05
CA ALA A 155 10.14 2.57 -14.09
C ALA A 155 9.72 3.27 -12.78
N HIS A 156 10.17 2.78 -11.63
CA HIS A 156 9.96 3.41 -10.33
C HIS A 156 10.63 4.79 -10.28
N HIS A 157 11.90 4.91 -10.70
CA HIS A 157 12.61 6.20 -10.76
C HIS A 157 11.89 7.24 -11.63
N LEU A 158 11.37 6.84 -12.80
CA LEU A 158 10.57 7.72 -13.65
C LEU A 158 9.24 8.12 -12.99
N HIS A 159 8.61 7.19 -12.26
CA HIS A 159 7.41 7.47 -11.48
C HIS A 159 7.68 8.48 -10.37
N ASP A 160 8.75 8.30 -9.61
CA ASP A 160 9.15 9.19 -8.52
C ASP A 160 9.41 10.61 -9.01
N ARG A 161 10.13 10.78 -10.12
CA ARG A 161 10.34 12.12 -10.72
C ARG A 161 9.04 12.82 -11.06
N ARG A 162 8.06 12.08 -11.58
CA ARG A 162 6.74 12.62 -11.90
C ARG A 162 5.97 13.03 -10.64
N VAL A 163 6.00 12.21 -9.59
CA VAL A 163 5.39 12.57 -8.30
C VAL A 163 6.09 13.77 -7.66
N GLN A 164 7.42 13.88 -7.77
CA GLN A 164 8.18 15.05 -7.34
C GLN A 164 7.72 16.34 -8.03
N GLU A 165 7.48 16.30 -9.33
CA GLU A 165 6.99 17.47 -10.07
C GLU A 165 5.57 17.85 -9.61
N VAL A 166 4.67 16.88 -9.41
CA VAL A 166 3.33 17.16 -8.86
C VAL A 166 3.42 17.78 -7.46
N ALA A 167 4.28 17.26 -6.59
CA ALA A 167 4.49 17.80 -5.25
C ALA A 167 5.00 19.25 -5.29
N LYS A 168 6.00 19.51 -6.16
CA LYS A 168 6.56 20.84 -6.39
C LYS A 168 5.48 21.84 -6.85
N GLN A 169 4.65 21.44 -7.81
CA GLN A 169 3.55 22.28 -8.30
C GLN A 169 2.47 22.54 -7.24
N ALA A 170 2.30 21.62 -6.28
CA ALA A 170 1.44 21.80 -5.13
C ALA A 170 2.07 22.65 -4.01
N GLY A 171 3.35 23.06 -4.15
CA GLY A 171 4.09 23.78 -3.11
C GLY A 171 4.45 22.91 -1.90
N THR A 172 4.56 21.59 -2.10
CA THR A 172 4.76 20.59 -1.05
C THR A 172 5.98 19.71 -1.34
N THR A 173 6.50 19.03 -0.32
CA THR A 173 7.43 17.91 -0.58
C THR A 173 6.65 16.65 -0.99
N VAL A 174 7.31 15.66 -1.59
CA VAL A 174 6.69 14.35 -1.87
C VAL A 174 6.15 13.71 -0.59
N GLY A 175 6.89 13.85 0.51
CA GLY A 175 6.48 13.33 1.81
C GLY A 175 5.20 13.98 2.33
N ASP A 176 5.07 15.29 2.17
CA ASP A 176 3.87 16.05 2.54
C ASP A 176 2.68 15.67 1.64
N LEU A 177 2.91 15.57 0.33
CA LEU A 177 1.90 15.15 -0.62
C LEU A 177 1.35 13.75 -0.28
N HIS A 178 2.21 12.79 0.07
CA HIS A 178 1.78 11.47 0.51
C HIS A 178 0.89 11.52 1.77
N VAL A 179 1.15 12.41 2.72
CA VAL A 179 0.28 12.61 3.89
C VAL A 179 -1.09 13.14 3.47
N LEU A 180 -1.13 14.13 2.59
CA LEU A 180 -2.39 14.68 2.09
C LEU A 180 -3.22 13.62 1.35
N LEU A 181 -2.59 12.82 0.51
CA LEU A 181 -3.23 11.73 -0.22
C LEU A 181 -3.71 10.60 0.71
N ALA A 182 -2.95 10.27 1.75
CA ALA A 182 -3.33 9.27 2.75
C ALA A 182 -4.55 9.72 3.57
N LEU A 183 -4.58 10.98 4.02
CA LEU A 183 -5.77 11.55 4.66
C LEU A 183 -6.97 11.54 3.70
N ARG A 184 -6.75 11.93 2.44
CA ARG A 184 -7.82 12.05 1.45
C ARG A 184 -8.50 10.72 1.12
N ARG A 185 -7.74 9.64 0.96
CA ARG A 185 -8.29 8.30 0.63
C ARG A 185 -9.00 7.64 1.80
N ASN A 186 -8.77 8.11 3.04
CA ASN A 186 -9.50 7.68 4.23
C ASN A 186 -10.84 8.43 4.43
N GLY A 187 -11.20 9.35 3.52
CA GLY A 187 -12.44 10.12 3.49
C GLY A 187 -12.21 11.62 3.61
N ALA A 188 -12.95 12.44 2.85
CA ALA A 188 -12.75 13.90 2.82
C ALA A 188 -12.93 14.58 4.19
N ASP A 189 -13.83 14.04 5.01
CA ASP A 189 -14.08 14.50 6.38
C ASP A 189 -13.37 13.68 7.47
N SER A 190 -12.60 12.68 7.06
CA SER A 190 -11.91 11.79 7.98
C SER A 190 -10.78 12.50 8.71
N ALA A 191 -10.66 12.18 9.99
CA ALA A 191 -9.48 12.51 10.78
C ALA A 191 -8.71 11.22 11.09
N MET A 192 -7.40 11.27 11.07
CA MET A 192 -6.53 10.13 11.35
C MET A 192 -5.57 10.44 12.50
N ARG A 193 -5.23 9.41 13.28
CA ARG A 193 -4.17 9.53 14.28
C ARG A 193 -2.81 9.57 13.56
N PRO A 194 -1.82 10.36 14.03
CA PRO A 194 -0.46 10.32 13.50
C PRO A 194 0.13 8.90 13.47
N THR A 195 -0.26 8.06 14.44
CA THR A 195 0.15 6.68 14.54
C THR A 195 -0.39 5.78 13.45
N ASP A 196 -1.57 6.08 12.92
CA ASP A 196 -2.11 5.36 11.77
C ASP A 196 -1.48 5.89 10.47
N LEU A 197 -1.22 7.20 10.38
CA LEU A 197 -0.57 7.80 9.21
C LEU A 197 0.84 7.26 8.94
N TYR A 198 1.72 7.16 9.95
CA TYR A 198 3.08 6.60 9.72
C TYR A 198 3.07 5.09 9.49
N ARG A 199 1.98 4.37 9.79
CA ARG A 199 1.85 2.96 9.42
C ARG A 199 1.33 2.81 8.00
N GLU A 200 0.43 3.68 7.57
CA GLU A 200 -0.07 3.72 6.19
C GLU A 200 0.93 4.26 5.17
N LEU A 201 1.86 5.07 5.65
CA LEU A 201 2.95 5.62 4.86
C LEU A 201 4.21 4.87 5.26
N LEU A 202 5.02 4.40 4.32
CA LEU A 202 6.26 3.66 4.60
C LEU A 202 7.36 4.59 5.17
N VAL A 203 7.11 5.25 6.30
CA VAL A 203 7.94 6.29 6.88
C VAL A 203 8.03 6.16 8.39
N THR A 204 9.10 6.70 8.99
CA THR A 204 9.30 6.64 10.44
C THR A 204 8.36 7.59 11.19
N SER A 205 8.14 7.34 12.48
CA SER A 205 7.34 8.21 13.36
C SER A 205 7.95 9.62 13.50
N GLY A 206 9.28 9.75 13.51
CA GLY A 206 9.94 11.06 13.52
C GLY A 206 9.68 11.84 12.23
N ALA A 207 9.68 11.16 11.08
CA ALA A 207 9.38 11.77 9.80
C ALA A 207 7.93 12.26 9.70
N ILE A 208 6.96 11.55 10.32
CA ILE A 208 5.55 11.98 10.26
C ILE A 208 5.33 13.29 11.04
N THR A 209 5.91 13.45 12.23
CA THR A 209 5.72 14.66 13.04
C THR A 209 6.16 15.92 12.30
N LYS A 210 7.37 15.90 11.70
CA LYS A 210 7.90 17.03 10.93
C LYS A 210 7.00 17.39 9.74
N ARG A 211 6.49 16.39 9.02
CA ARG A 211 5.58 16.62 7.87
C ARG A 211 4.26 17.22 8.33
N LEU A 212 3.71 16.71 9.42
CA LEU A 212 2.48 17.25 9.98
C LEU A 212 2.69 18.69 10.48
N ASP A 213 3.86 19.06 11.01
CA ASP A 213 4.13 20.43 11.45
C ASP A 213 4.16 21.38 10.25
N SER A 214 4.91 21.01 9.21
CA SER A 214 4.99 21.77 7.96
C SER A 214 3.62 21.92 7.28
N LEU A 215 2.84 20.84 7.16
CA LEU A 215 1.51 20.88 6.57
C LEU A 215 0.52 21.75 7.37
N ARG A 216 0.67 21.81 8.69
CA ARG A 216 -0.13 22.69 9.55
C ARG A 216 0.25 24.16 9.33
N GLU A 217 1.55 24.47 9.26
CA GLU A 217 2.06 25.81 8.93
C GLU A 217 1.56 26.29 7.56
N GLN A 218 1.52 25.39 6.58
CA GLN A 218 0.95 25.64 5.26
C GLN A 218 -0.60 25.72 5.24
N LYS A 219 -1.26 25.50 6.39
CA LYS A 219 -2.72 25.49 6.55
C LYS A 219 -3.43 24.43 5.69
N LEU A 220 -2.74 23.34 5.37
CA LEU A 220 -3.28 22.22 4.60
C LEU A 220 -3.92 21.15 5.50
N ILE A 221 -3.52 21.09 6.76
CA ILE A 221 -4.15 20.25 7.77
C ILE A 221 -4.52 21.04 9.01
N GLN A 222 -5.41 20.45 9.81
CA GLN A 222 -5.70 20.87 11.18
C GLN A 222 -5.44 19.71 12.14
N ARG A 223 -5.06 20.06 13.37
CA ARG A 223 -4.83 19.11 14.45
C ARG A 223 -5.78 19.41 15.60
N ALA A 224 -6.37 18.37 16.18
CA ALA A 224 -7.27 18.47 17.31
C ALA A 224 -7.00 17.34 18.31
N ALA A 225 -7.24 17.60 19.60
CA ALA A 225 -7.25 16.54 20.59
C ALA A 225 -8.38 15.56 20.27
N ALA A 226 -8.13 14.25 20.40
CA ALA A 226 -9.18 13.27 20.22
C ALA A 226 -10.18 13.35 21.39
N SER A 227 -11.45 13.13 21.10
CA SER A 227 -12.51 13.17 22.12
C SER A 227 -12.46 11.99 23.10
N ASP A 228 -11.85 10.87 22.70
CA ASP A 228 -11.74 9.64 23.49
C ASP A 228 -10.44 9.56 24.32
N ASP A 229 -9.41 10.33 23.96
CA ASP A 229 -8.15 10.43 24.70
C ASP A 229 -7.49 11.78 24.43
N ARG A 230 -7.48 12.67 25.43
CA ARG A 230 -6.88 14.02 25.34
C ARG A 230 -5.36 14.00 25.16
N ARG A 231 -4.69 12.88 25.42
CA ARG A 231 -3.26 12.69 25.13
C ARG A 231 -3.01 12.31 23.68
N SER A 232 -4.07 12.07 22.92
CA SER A 232 -4.00 11.63 21.53
C SER A 232 -4.48 12.71 20.58
N GLU A 233 -3.85 12.79 19.42
CA GLU A 233 -4.09 13.81 18.42
C GLU A 233 -4.76 13.20 17.18
N LEU A 234 -5.67 13.99 16.58
CA LEU A 234 -6.29 13.73 15.29
C LEU A 234 -5.84 14.77 14.29
N VAL A 235 -5.54 14.31 13.08
CA VAL A 235 -5.15 15.11 11.94
C VAL A 235 -6.24 15.03 10.88
N LYS A 236 -6.69 16.17 10.37
CA LYS A 236 -7.69 16.25 9.29
C LYS A 236 -7.25 17.25 8.21
N LEU A 237 -7.66 17.01 6.97
CA LEU A 237 -7.48 17.97 5.89
C LEU A 237 -8.30 19.25 6.16
N THR A 238 -7.72 20.41 5.88
CA THR A 238 -8.52 21.63 5.71
C THR A 238 -9.19 21.60 4.34
N LYS A 239 -10.14 22.51 4.08
CA LYS A 239 -10.70 22.69 2.72
C LYS A 239 -9.60 22.94 1.67
N ARG A 240 -8.55 23.68 2.04
CA ARG A 240 -7.38 23.92 1.18
C ARG A 240 -6.57 22.64 0.97
N GLY A 241 -6.29 21.88 2.02
CA GLY A 241 -5.59 20.61 1.90
C GLY A 241 -6.33 19.59 1.04
N LEU A 242 -7.66 19.52 1.17
CA LEU A 242 -8.53 18.71 0.34
C LEU A 242 -8.39 19.08 -1.15
N ALA A 243 -8.49 20.37 -1.49
CA ALA A 243 -8.34 20.84 -2.87
C ALA A 243 -6.95 20.53 -3.45
N VAL A 244 -5.89 20.66 -2.64
CA VAL A 244 -4.52 20.29 -3.04
C VAL A 244 -4.42 18.79 -3.32
N ALA A 245 -4.93 17.95 -2.42
CA ALA A 245 -4.91 16.49 -2.58
C ALA A 245 -5.66 16.04 -3.84
N ASP A 246 -6.86 16.58 -4.08
CA ASP A 246 -7.69 16.24 -5.24
C ASP A 246 -7.05 16.69 -6.55
N THR A 247 -6.48 17.89 -6.58
CA THR A 247 -5.75 18.40 -7.75
C THR A 247 -4.52 17.54 -8.05
N ALA A 248 -3.75 17.18 -7.02
CA ALA A 248 -2.56 16.37 -7.19
C ALA A 248 -2.89 14.95 -7.68
N MET A 249 -3.90 14.30 -7.10
CA MET A 249 -4.35 12.98 -7.54
C MET A 249 -4.86 13.02 -8.98
N THR A 250 -5.60 14.07 -9.36
CA THR A 250 -6.05 14.28 -10.74
C THR A 250 -4.87 14.36 -11.72
N ARG A 251 -3.82 15.14 -11.38
CA ARG A 251 -2.61 15.26 -12.21
C ARG A 251 -1.86 13.94 -12.34
N ILE A 252 -1.73 13.19 -11.24
CA ILE A 252 -1.11 11.86 -11.24
C ILE A 252 -1.89 10.92 -12.17
N ALA A 253 -3.21 10.86 -12.02
CA ALA A 253 -4.07 10.00 -12.82
C ALA A 253 -4.01 10.33 -14.32
N GLN A 254 -4.13 11.61 -14.68
CA GLN A 254 -4.06 12.06 -16.06
C GLN A 254 -2.70 11.74 -16.70
N SER A 255 -1.61 11.94 -15.97
CA SER A 255 -0.28 11.63 -16.48
C SER A 255 -0.08 10.13 -16.70
N LEU A 256 -0.59 9.28 -15.79
CA LEU A 256 -0.56 7.82 -15.95
C LEU A 256 -1.42 7.37 -17.15
N GLU A 257 -2.59 7.96 -17.33
CA GLU A 257 -3.47 7.69 -18.47
C GLU A 257 -2.77 8.03 -19.80
N GLN A 258 -2.09 9.18 -19.87
CA GLN A 258 -1.31 9.57 -21.05
C GLN A 258 -0.19 8.58 -21.36
N ILE A 259 0.53 8.09 -20.34
CA ILE A 259 1.58 7.07 -20.51
C ILE A 259 1.01 5.77 -21.06
N VAL A 260 -0.10 5.29 -20.50
CA VAL A 260 -0.77 4.06 -20.97
C VAL A 260 -1.27 4.23 -22.40
N LYS A 261 -1.85 5.38 -22.73
CA LYS A 261 -2.31 5.67 -24.09
C LYS A 261 -1.15 5.70 -25.08
N ALA A 262 -0.03 6.34 -24.71
CA ALA A 262 1.15 6.45 -25.56
C ALA A 262 1.90 5.12 -25.74
N SER A 263 1.87 4.23 -24.73
CA SER A 263 2.48 2.90 -24.84
C SER A 263 1.66 1.94 -25.70
N GLY A 264 0.38 2.24 -25.93
CA GLY A 264 -0.54 1.38 -26.67
C GLY A 264 -0.98 0.14 -25.89
N LEU A 265 -0.66 0.03 -24.60
CA LEU A 265 -1.04 -1.09 -23.74
C LEU A 265 -2.55 -1.12 -23.52
N GLU A 266 -3.14 -2.29 -23.67
CA GLU A 266 -4.55 -2.54 -23.41
C GLU A 266 -4.80 -2.89 -21.93
N ARG A 267 -6.02 -2.66 -21.46
CA ARG A 267 -6.41 -2.93 -20.06
C ARG A 267 -6.21 -4.39 -19.66
N ALA A 268 -6.35 -5.32 -20.61
CA ALA A 268 -6.10 -6.75 -20.39
C ALA A 268 -4.61 -7.06 -20.17
N GLU A 269 -3.70 -6.38 -20.87
CA GLU A 269 -2.24 -6.50 -20.67
C GLU A 269 -1.85 -5.99 -19.27
N LEU A 270 -2.35 -4.81 -18.91
CA LEU A 270 -2.10 -4.22 -17.59
C LEU A 270 -2.62 -5.12 -16.45
N ARG A 271 -3.78 -5.76 -16.62
CA ARG A 271 -4.32 -6.70 -15.63
C ARG A 271 -3.41 -7.92 -15.44
N ARG A 272 -2.88 -8.50 -16.52
CA ARG A 272 -1.92 -9.62 -16.43
C ARG A 272 -0.62 -9.21 -15.74
N MET A 273 -0.16 -7.99 -16.00
CA MET A 273 1.01 -7.42 -15.33
C MET A 273 0.76 -7.21 -13.84
N ASP A 274 -0.40 -6.67 -13.44
CA ASP A 274 -0.81 -6.52 -12.05
C ASP A 274 -0.90 -7.87 -11.32
N GLU A 275 -1.51 -8.89 -11.95
CA GLU A 275 -1.56 -10.25 -11.41
C GLU A 275 -0.14 -10.83 -11.20
N SER A 276 0.78 -10.56 -12.12
CA SER A 276 2.19 -10.99 -11.99
C SER A 276 2.90 -10.27 -10.85
N PHE A 277 2.73 -8.95 -10.72
CA PHE A 277 3.29 -8.19 -9.60
C PHE A 277 2.76 -8.64 -8.25
N ARG A 278 1.45 -8.92 -8.12
CA ARG A 278 0.87 -9.45 -6.89
C ARG A 278 1.50 -10.77 -6.47
N ARG A 279 1.73 -11.67 -7.43
CA ARG A 279 2.40 -12.96 -7.18
C ARG A 279 3.86 -12.77 -6.74
N LEU A 280 4.59 -11.85 -7.39
CA LEU A 280 5.97 -11.53 -7.01
C LEU A 280 6.03 -10.94 -5.59
N ILE A 281 5.17 -9.97 -5.28
CA ILE A 281 5.12 -9.33 -3.96
C ILE A 281 4.71 -10.32 -2.87
N ALA A 282 3.78 -11.23 -3.14
CA ALA A 282 3.37 -12.25 -2.17
C ALA A 282 4.47 -13.27 -1.85
N ALA A 283 5.51 -13.38 -2.69
CA ALA A 283 6.64 -14.30 -2.51
C ALA A 283 7.87 -13.65 -1.85
N MET A 284 7.86 -12.33 -1.65
CA MET A 284 8.92 -11.56 -0.98
C MET A 284 8.59 -11.33 0.50
#